data_AF-A0A7K8S5L7-F1
#
_entry.id   AF-A0A7K8S5L7-F1
#
_cell.length_a   1.000
_cell.length_b   1.000
_cell.length_c   1.000
_cell.angle_alpha   90.00
_cell.angle_beta   90.00
_cell.angle_gamma   90.00
#
_symmetry.space_group_name_H-M   'P 1'
#
loop_
_entity.id
_entity.type
_entity.pdbx_description
1 polymer ?
#
loop_
_entity_poly.entity_id
_entity_poly.type
_entity_poly.pdbx_seq_one_letter_code
_entity_poly.pdbx_strand_id
1 'polypeptide(L)'
;MSLPAKRCGRPPVLSFLEKKKRKRSLDRRRGKRRIYVGNHIDRWLTLKEKLDFRNDAEVAEFLLDMYDSYNLLSKAVLCPLSKDLRRITGEEERALSASTPLIAADGT
;
A
#
# COMPACT_ATOMS: atom_id res chain seq x y z
N MET A 1 -19.72 -39.89 -18.73
CA MET A 1 -20.69 -38.77 -18.71
C MET A 1 -19.92 -37.46 -18.63
N SER A 2 -19.78 -36.74 -19.75
CA SER A 2 -19.00 -35.50 -19.81
C SER A 2 -19.85 -34.29 -19.43
N LEU A 3 -19.37 -33.45 -18.52
CA LEU A 3 -20.05 -32.22 -18.11
C LEU A 3 -20.03 -31.18 -19.25
N PRO A 4 -21.12 -30.43 -19.48
CA PRO A 4 -21.20 -29.48 -20.58
C PRO A 4 -20.26 -28.29 -20.37
N ALA A 5 -19.61 -27.84 -21.45
CA ALA A 5 -18.74 -26.67 -21.46
C ALA A 5 -19.50 -25.40 -21.03
N LYS A 6 -18.93 -24.66 -20.06
CA LYS A 6 -19.48 -23.39 -19.60
C LYS A 6 -19.38 -22.37 -20.74
N ARG A 7 -20.52 -22.01 -21.33
CA ARG A 7 -20.61 -20.96 -22.35
C ARG A 7 -20.25 -19.61 -21.72
N CYS A 8 -19.09 -19.07 -22.09
CA CYS A 8 -18.68 -17.71 -21.77
C CYS A 8 -19.66 -16.71 -22.43
N GLY A 9 -20.15 -15.73 -21.67
CA GLY A 9 -20.88 -14.57 -22.20
C GLY A 9 -22.29 -14.36 -21.64
N ARG A 10 -23.03 -15.40 -21.26
CA ARG A 10 -24.34 -15.25 -20.61
C ARG A 10 -24.19 -15.40 -19.10
N PRO A 11 -24.46 -14.34 -18.30
CA PRO A 11 -24.47 -14.49 -16.85
C PRO A 11 -25.42 -15.63 -16.47
N PRO A 12 -25.04 -16.53 -15.54
CA PRO A 12 -25.96 -17.52 -15.00
C PRO A 12 -27.27 -16.82 -14.60
N VAL A 13 -28.41 -17.42 -14.94
CA VAL A 13 -29.73 -16.92 -14.49
C VAL A 13 -29.82 -17.21 -12.99
N LEU A 14 -29.19 -16.33 -12.21
CA LEU A 14 -29.21 -16.37 -10.76
C LEU A 14 -30.62 -16.05 -10.29
N SER A 15 -31.08 -16.77 -9.27
CA SER A 15 -32.28 -16.42 -8.52
C SER A 15 -32.16 -15.03 -7.91
N PHE A 16 -33.29 -14.43 -7.52
CA PHE A 16 -33.29 -13.13 -6.85
C PHE A 16 -32.41 -13.10 -5.59
N LEU A 17 -32.44 -14.18 -4.80
CA LEU A 17 -31.61 -14.33 -3.59
C LEU A 17 -30.11 -14.38 -3.92
N GLU A 18 -29.73 -15.13 -4.95
CA GLU A 18 -28.33 -15.21 -5.39
C GLU A 18 -27.83 -13.88 -5.97
N LYS A 19 -28.65 -13.16 -6.75
CA LYS A 19 -28.35 -11.80 -7.23
C LYS A 19 -28.13 -10.84 -6.06
N LYS A 20 -29.00 -10.87 -5.05
CA LYS A 20 -28.90 -10.03 -3.84
C LYS A 20 -27.63 -10.33 -3.05
N LYS A 21 -27.30 -11.61 -2.86
CA LYS A 21 -26.06 -12.05 -2.16
C LYS A 21 -24.81 -11.60 -2.91
N ARG A 22 -24.80 -11.76 -4.25
CA ARG A 22 -23.70 -11.30 -5.11
C ARG A 22 -23.51 -9.79 -5.04
N LYS A 23 -24.59 -9.01 -5.15
CA LYS A 23 -24.56 -7.54 -5.03
C LYS A 23 -24.01 -7.10 -3.66
N ARG A 24 -24.56 -7.64 -2.56
CA ARG A 24 -24.10 -7.34 -1.20
C ARG A 24 -22.62 -7.65 -1.00
N SER A 25 -22.12 -8.74 -1.57
CA SER A 25 -20.69 -9.08 -1.47
C SER A 25 -19.80 -8.09 -2.25
N LEU A 26 -20.24 -7.63 -3.43
CA LEU A 26 -19.52 -6.61 -4.19
C LEU A 26 -19.54 -5.27 -3.48
N ASP A 27 -20.69 -4.87 -2.96
CA ASP A 27 -20.83 -3.63 -2.18
C ASP A 27 -19.97 -3.68 -0.92
N ARG A 28 -19.91 -4.82 -0.21
CA ARG A 28 -19.01 -5.02 0.93
C ARG A 28 -17.54 -4.86 0.53
N ARG A 29 -17.13 -5.36 -0.64
CA ARG A 29 -15.75 -5.22 -1.14
C ARG A 29 -15.45 -3.76 -1.51
N ARG A 30 -16.39 -3.09 -2.17
CA ARG A 30 -16.26 -1.68 -2.60
C ARG A 30 -16.28 -0.72 -1.43
N GLY A 31 -17.12 -0.99 -0.42
CA GLY A 31 -17.26 -0.17 0.78
C GLY A 31 -15.97 -0.05 1.59
N LYS A 32 -15.06 -1.04 1.52
CA LYS A 32 -13.75 -0.97 2.19
C LYS A 32 -12.85 0.15 1.67
N ARG A 33 -13.03 0.56 0.41
CA ARG A 33 -12.19 1.56 -0.26
C ARG A 33 -12.90 2.88 -0.52
N ARG A 34 -14.20 2.94 -0.24
CA ARG A 34 -15.01 4.13 -0.51
C ARG A 34 -15.04 5.01 0.73
N ILE A 35 -14.62 6.25 0.58
CA ILE A 35 -14.77 7.28 1.60
C ILE A 35 -16.02 8.11 1.33
N TYR A 36 -16.61 8.67 2.39
CA TYR A 36 -17.70 9.63 2.28
C TYR A 36 -17.14 11.04 2.46
N VAL A 37 -17.18 11.84 1.40
CA VAL A 37 -16.66 13.22 1.39
C VAL A 37 -17.68 14.21 2.00
N GLY A 38 -18.97 13.88 1.96
CA GLY A 38 -20.05 14.68 2.55
C GLY A 38 -20.15 16.09 1.98
N ASN A 39 -20.27 17.09 2.87
CA ASN A 39 -20.45 18.51 2.54
C ASN A 39 -19.28 19.13 1.74
N HIS A 40 -18.18 18.41 1.56
CA HIS A 40 -17.03 18.89 0.80
C HIS A 40 -16.99 18.35 -0.64
N ILE A 41 -18.07 17.72 -1.11
CA ILE A 41 -18.16 17.19 -2.47
C ILE A 41 -17.93 18.27 -3.52
N ASP A 42 -18.42 19.48 -3.30
CA ASP A 42 -18.24 20.59 -4.27
C ASP A 42 -16.77 20.98 -4.39
N ARG A 43 -16.07 21.10 -3.25
CA ARG A 43 -14.62 21.36 -3.24
C ARG A 43 -13.84 20.26 -3.94
N TRP A 44 -14.24 19.01 -3.74
CA TRP A 44 -13.63 17.86 -4.40
C TRP A 44 -13.80 17.90 -5.92
N LEU A 45 -15.03 18.16 -6.39
CA LEU A 45 -15.34 18.26 -7.82
C LEU A 45 -14.63 19.46 -8.46
N THR A 46 -14.60 20.62 -7.80
CA THR A 46 -13.83 21.78 -8.27
C THR A 46 -12.34 21.47 -8.38
N LEU A 47 -11.77 20.73 -7.42
CA LEU A 47 -10.36 20.36 -7.46
C LEU A 47 -10.07 19.36 -8.59
N LYS A 48 -10.98 18.41 -8.81
CA LYS A 48 -10.93 17.48 -9.93
C LYS A 48 -10.93 18.19 -11.28
N GLU A 49 -11.81 19.16 -11.46
CA GLU A 49 -11.91 19.95 -12.70
C GLU A 49 -10.68 20.84 -12.91
N LYS A 50 -10.24 21.56 -11.89
CA LYS A 50 -9.07 22.47 -12.00
C LYS A 50 -7.77 21.77 -12.38
N LEU A 51 -7.61 20.52 -11.97
CA LEU A 51 -6.42 19.71 -12.22
C LEU A 51 -6.66 18.68 -13.33
N ASP A 52 -7.84 18.71 -13.96
CA ASP A 52 -8.27 17.79 -15.02
C ASP A 52 -8.05 16.30 -14.68
N PHE A 53 -8.31 15.92 -13.43
CA PHE A 53 -8.14 14.53 -13.00
C PHE A 53 -9.19 13.61 -13.62
N ARG A 54 -8.74 12.45 -14.09
CA ARG A 54 -9.62 11.46 -14.74
C ARG A 54 -10.47 10.72 -13.72
N ASN A 55 -9.94 10.50 -12.52
CA ASN A 55 -10.58 9.69 -11.50
C ASN A 55 -10.47 10.31 -10.10
N ASP A 56 -11.44 10.03 -9.25
CA ASP A 56 -11.44 10.47 -7.84
C ASP A 56 -10.30 9.81 -7.05
N ALA A 57 -9.77 8.67 -7.51
CA ALA A 57 -8.58 8.08 -6.93
C ALA A 57 -7.34 8.98 -7.09
N GLU A 58 -7.17 9.62 -8.25
CA GLU A 58 -6.03 10.53 -8.52
C GLU A 58 -6.13 11.80 -7.67
N VAL A 59 -7.35 12.33 -7.53
CA VAL A 59 -7.66 13.44 -6.62
C VAL A 59 -7.25 13.08 -5.19
N ALA A 60 -7.60 11.87 -4.73
CA ALA A 60 -7.27 11.39 -3.39
C ALA A 60 -5.76 11.26 -3.19
N GLU A 61 -5.06 10.67 -4.16
CA GLU A 61 -3.61 10.50 -4.16
C GLU A 61 -2.89 11.85 -4.07
N PHE A 62 -3.27 12.80 -4.93
CA PHE A 62 -2.72 14.16 -4.90
C PHE A 62 -2.90 14.83 -3.52
N LEU A 63 -4.08 14.70 -2.91
CA LEU A 63 -4.34 15.28 -1.58
C LEU A 63 -3.50 14.64 -0.48
N LEU A 64 -3.24 13.32 -0.58
CA LEU A 64 -2.38 12.59 0.36
C LEU A 64 -0.91 12.99 0.17
N ASP A 65 -0.43 13.05 -1.06
CA ASP A 65 0.95 13.43 -1.40
C ASP A 65 1.26 14.87 -0.98
N MET A 66 0.29 15.78 -1.16
CA MET A 66 0.38 17.15 -0.66
C MET A 66 0.50 17.16 0.87
N TYR A 67 -0.29 16.36 1.58
CA TYR A 67 -0.19 16.28 3.04
C TYR A 67 1.18 15.73 3.48
N ASP A 68 1.66 14.65 2.88
CA ASP A 68 2.95 14.05 3.21
C ASP A 68 4.12 15.02 2.94
N SER A 69 4.10 15.72 1.80
CA SER A 69 5.09 16.75 1.48
C SER A 69 5.05 17.95 2.43
N TYR A 70 3.86 18.45 2.81
CA TYR A 70 3.72 19.50 3.82
C TYR A 70 4.21 19.05 5.20
N ASN A 71 4.00 17.78 5.57
CA ASN A 71 4.54 17.25 6.83
C ASN A 71 6.06 17.16 6.80
N LEU A 72 6.67 16.78 5.68
CA LEU A 72 8.12 16.75 5.54
C LEU A 72 8.71 18.17 5.59
N LEU A 73 8.06 19.15 4.95
CA LEU A 73 8.44 20.57 5.02
C LEU A 73 8.26 21.15 6.42
N SER A 74 7.15 20.85 7.11
CA SER A 74 6.92 21.35 8.47
C SER A 74 7.84 20.69 9.50
N LYS A 75 8.19 19.41 9.32
CA LYS A 75 9.25 18.74 10.13
C LYS A 75 10.62 19.36 9.88
N ALA A 76 10.95 19.72 8.64
CA ALA A 76 12.21 20.38 8.32
C ALA A 76 12.28 21.79 8.94
N VAL A 77 11.17 22.52 8.96
CA VAL A 77 11.07 23.87 9.57
C VAL A 77 11.07 23.81 11.11
N LEU A 78 10.57 22.73 11.72
CA LEU A 78 10.62 22.50 13.18
C LEU A 78 11.93 21.85 13.65
N CYS A 79 12.92 21.64 12.78
CA CYS A 79 14.20 21.07 13.15
C CYS A 79 15.33 22.10 13.01
N PRO A 80 15.51 23.03 13.96
CA PRO A 80 16.86 23.44 14.26
C PRO A 80 17.54 22.25 14.95
N LEU A 81 18.58 21.70 14.32
CA LEU A 81 19.73 21.22 15.08
C LEU A 81 19.50 19.93 15.91
N SER A 82 19.31 18.79 15.23
CA SER A 82 19.88 17.54 15.76
C SER A 82 21.40 17.62 15.62
N LYS A 83 22.01 18.40 16.51
CA LYS A 83 23.45 18.41 16.78
C LYS A 83 23.89 16.98 17.04
N ASP A 84 24.96 16.62 16.33
CA ASP A 84 25.94 15.62 16.72
C ASP A 84 25.51 14.14 16.68
N LEU A 85 25.65 13.56 15.49
CA LEU A 85 26.37 12.28 15.41
C LEU A 85 27.48 12.33 14.35
N ARG A 86 28.40 13.29 14.52
CA ARG A 86 29.78 13.06 14.09
C ARG A 86 30.43 12.15 15.12
N ARG A 87 30.55 10.86 14.83
CA ARG A 87 31.74 10.09 15.22
C ARG A 87 32.02 8.97 14.19
N ILE A 88 32.91 9.34 13.27
CA ILE A 88 34.06 8.57 12.78
C ILE A 88 33.80 7.41 11.79
N THR A 89 34.06 7.71 10.52
CA THR A 89 34.64 6.81 9.52
C THR A 89 36.00 6.29 9.99
N GLY A 90 36.20 4.96 9.94
CA GLY A 90 37.46 4.27 10.16
C GLY A 90 37.22 2.77 9.98
N GLU A 91 37.39 2.24 8.78
CA GLU A 91 38.60 1.53 8.35
C GLU A 91 38.79 0.19 9.10
N GLU A 92 38.59 -0.89 8.34
CA GLU A 92 39.33 -2.17 8.27
C GLU A 92 39.75 -2.97 9.53
N GLU A 93 39.77 -4.30 9.31
CA GLU A 93 40.45 -5.35 10.06
C GLU A 93 39.93 -5.67 11.48
N ARG A 94 40.03 -6.88 12.02
CA ARG A 94 40.28 -8.24 11.53
C ARG A 94 40.12 -9.11 12.77
N ALA A 95 39.41 -10.21 12.58
CA ALA A 95 39.60 -11.50 13.23
C ALA A 95 39.13 -11.75 14.68
N LEU A 96 38.72 -13.03 14.81
CA LEU A 96 38.75 -13.90 15.99
C LEU A 96 37.55 -13.84 16.93
N SER A 97 36.54 -14.67 16.62
CA SER A 97 36.01 -15.59 17.63
C SER A 97 35.54 -16.90 16.99
N ALA A 98 36.50 -17.83 16.98
CA ALA A 98 36.42 -19.29 16.88
C ALA A 98 35.06 -19.93 16.51
N SER A 99 34.92 -20.29 15.24
CA SER A 99 34.16 -21.48 14.84
C SER A 99 35.12 -22.67 14.76
N THR A 100 35.01 -23.56 15.75
CA THR A 100 35.76 -24.81 15.87
C THR A 100 35.52 -25.72 14.66
N PRO A 101 36.55 -26.14 13.90
CA PRO A 101 36.42 -27.26 12.98
C PRO A 101 36.98 -28.55 13.59
N LEU A 102 36.21 -29.58 13.32
CA LEU A 102 36.42 -31.02 13.43
C LEU A 102 37.88 -31.46 13.18
N ILE A 103 38.42 -32.27 14.09
CA ILE A 103 39.57 -33.15 13.82
C ILE A 103 39.10 -34.59 14.02
N ALA A 104 39.12 -35.34 12.93
CA ALA A 104 39.13 -36.80 12.92
C ALA A 104 40.58 -37.28 12.89
N ALA A 105 40.89 -38.38 13.57
CA ALA A 105 41.81 -39.43 13.10
C ALA A 105 41.92 -40.56 14.14
N ASP A 106 41.72 -41.78 13.65
CA ASP A 106 41.99 -43.07 14.28
C ASP A 106 43.48 -43.30 14.62
N GLY A 107 43.71 -44.28 15.48
CA GLY A 107 44.73 -45.31 15.24
C GLY A 107 45.89 -45.40 16.23
N THR A 108 45.81 -46.34 17.17
CA THR A 108 46.64 -47.58 17.25
C THR A 108 46.31 -48.31 18.54
#